data_AF-A0A925RCE3-F1
#
_entry.id   AF-A0A925RCE3-F1
#
_cell.length_a   1.000
_cell.length_b   1.000
_cell.length_c   1.000
_cell.angle_alpha   90.00
_cell.angle_beta   90.00
_cell.angle_gamma   90.00
#
_symmetry.space_group_name_H-M   'P 1'
#
loop_
_entity.id
_entity.type
_entity.pdbx_description
1 polymer ?
#
loop_
_entity_poly.entity_id
_entity_poly.type
_entity_poly.pdbx_seq_one_letter_code
_entity_poly.pdbx_strand_id
1 'polypeptide(L)'
;MTQPTAPRSTDTASCETFEQLAAARREWIEQVLRVWCQQASLKDLRKAELEWFDIAGRADANATLWTWAWERFPAIVHPDLPGVHETHLIDVLLLDGSRLSGYPDARQSLRGMLVLVGTDENGSMITHGAVSIDQIADVRLA
;
A
#
# COMPACT_ATOMS: atom_id res chain seq x y z
N MET A 1 49.08 31.54 -33.25
CA MET A 1 48.35 30.27 -33.45
C MET A 1 47.83 29.82 -32.10
N THR A 2 46.56 30.06 -31.81
CA THR A 2 45.90 29.65 -30.56
C THR A 2 44.43 29.43 -30.92
N GLN A 3 44.02 28.17 -31.04
CA GLN A 3 42.61 27.80 -31.19
C GLN A 3 41.92 27.87 -29.82
N PRO A 4 40.64 28.31 -29.76
CA PRO A 4 39.88 28.31 -28.52
C PRO A 4 39.31 26.93 -28.23
N THR A 5 39.48 26.48 -27.00
CA THR A 5 38.91 25.26 -26.43
C THR A 5 37.38 25.38 -26.38
N ALA A 6 36.68 24.56 -27.16
CA ALA A 6 35.23 24.43 -27.06
C ALA A 6 34.83 23.85 -25.68
N PRO A 7 33.72 24.30 -25.07
CA PRO A 7 33.21 23.67 -23.86
C PRO A 7 32.74 22.24 -24.17
N ARG A 8 33.12 21.30 -23.29
CA ARG A 8 32.62 19.92 -23.29
C ARG A 8 31.10 19.95 -23.33
N SER A 9 30.54 19.33 -24.35
CA SER A 9 29.12 19.02 -24.47
C SER A 9 28.61 18.46 -23.15
N THR A 10 27.56 19.06 -22.63
CA THR A 10 26.70 18.46 -21.62
C THR A 10 26.27 17.09 -22.14
N ASP A 11 26.66 16.07 -21.41
CA ASP A 11 26.30 14.67 -21.65
C ASP A 11 24.80 14.52 -21.37
N THR A 12 23.99 14.89 -22.36
CA THR A 12 22.55 14.62 -22.38
C THR A 12 22.43 13.12 -22.58
N ALA A 13 22.51 12.36 -21.49
CA ALA A 13 22.47 10.91 -21.50
C ALA A 13 21.25 10.44 -22.32
N SER A 14 21.56 9.85 -23.47
CA SER A 14 20.64 9.22 -24.38
C SER A 14 19.97 8.03 -23.68
N CYS A 15 18.80 8.24 -23.12
CA CYS A 15 17.79 7.18 -23.13
C CYS A 15 17.30 7.14 -24.60
N GLU A 16 16.79 6.06 -25.19
CA GLU A 16 15.47 5.55 -24.84
C GLU A 16 15.20 4.36 -25.78
N THR A 17 15.66 3.14 -25.45
CA THR A 17 14.92 1.99 -25.97
C THR A 17 13.62 1.86 -25.19
N PHE A 18 12.59 1.30 -25.81
CA PHE A 18 11.32 1.07 -25.12
C PHE A 18 11.52 0.20 -23.85
N GLU A 19 12.45 -0.75 -23.90
CA GLU A 19 12.80 -1.61 -22.78
C GLU A 19 13.39 -0.82 -21.61
N GLN A 20 14.23 0.17 -21.89
CA GLN A 20 14.82 1.05 -20.88
C GLN A 20 13.75 1.94 -20.24
N LEU A 21 12.85 2.53 -21.05
CA LEU A 21 11.72 3.32 -20.55
C LEU A 21 10.80 2.48 -19.67
N ALA A 22 10.45 1.26 -20.11
CA ALA A 22 9.63 0.33 -19.35
C ALA A 22 10.32 -0.11 -18.04
N ALA A 23 11.63 -0.34 -18.06
CA ALA A 23 12.40 -0.67 -16.86
C ALA A 23 12.40 0.49 -15.85
N ALA A 24 12.68 1.72 -16.31
CA ALA A 24 12.65 2.91 -15.46
C ALA A 24 11.26 3.13 -14.84
N ARG A 25 10.19 2.90 -15.61
CA ARG A 25 8.81 3.00 -15.09
C ARG A 25 8.54 1.98 -13.99
N ARG A 26 8.93 0.71 -14.18
CA ARG A 26 8.77 -0.35 -13.17
C ARG A 26 9.56 -0.02 -11.91
N GLU A 27 10.80 0.43 -12.07
CA GLU A 27 11.66 0.82 -10.95
C GLU A 27 11.03 1.94 -10.12
N TRP A 28 10.48 2.97 -10.77
CA TRP A 28 9.76 4.03 -10.07
C TRP A 28 8.51 3.51 -9.35
N ILE A 29 7.75 2.58 -9.93
CA ILE A 29 6.56 2.01 -9.28
C ILE A 29 6.97 1.31 -7.97
N GLU A 30 7.98 0.45 -8.03
CA GLU A 30 8.41 -0.33 -6.86
C GLU A 30 9.11 0.53 -5.81
N GLN A 31 10.03 1.40 -6.22
CA GLN A 31 10.88 2.14 -5.27
C GLN A 31 10.23 3.43 -4.75
N VAL A 32 9.29 4.00 -5.50
CA VAL A 32 8.66 5.29 -5.14
C VAL A 32 7.19 5.11 -4.83
N LEU A 33 6.39 4.65 -5.80
CA LEU A 33 4.93 4.66 -5.65
C LEU A 33 4.43 3.68 -4.59
N ARG A 34 4.90 2.44 -4.63
CA ARG A 34 4.54 1.40 -3.64
C ARG A 34 4.96 1.80 -2.23
N VAL A 35 6.21 2.26 -2.08
CA VAL A 35 6.76 2.74 -0.80
C VAL A 35 5.95 3.94 -0.28
N TRP A 36 5.53 4.85 -1.16
CA TRP A 36 4.66 5.97 -0.77
C TRP A 36 3.31 5.47 -0.26
N CYS A 37 2.69 4.48 -0.91
CA CYS A 37 1.41 3.91 -0.47
C CYS A 37 1.52 3.31 0.96
N GLN A 38 2.65 2.71 1.30
CA GLN A 38 2.92 2.15 2.62
C GLN A 38 3.06 3.22 3.72
N GLN A 39 3.25 4.49 3.39
CA GLN A 39 3.52 5.55 4.38
C GLN A 39 2.48 6.68 4.38
N ALA A 40 1.73 6.84 3.29
CA ALA A 40 0.77 7.93 3.11
C ALA A 40 -0.37 7.90 4.15
N SER A 41 -0.95 9.05 4.48
CA SER A 41 -2.15 9.05 5.32
C SER A 41 -3.35 8.46 4.58
N LEU A 42 -4.37 7.99 5.29
CA LEU A 42 -5.64 7.56 4.69
C LEU A 42 -6.26 8.65 3.82
N LYS A 43 -6.12 9.91 4.24
CA LYS A 43 -6.60 11.07 3.47
C LYS A 43 -5.91 11.16 2.10
N ASP A 44 -4.59 11.02 2.07
CA ASP A 44 -3.81 11.11 0.83
C ASP A 44 -4.02 9.89 -0.06
N LEU A 45 -4.14 8.69 0.52
CA LEU A 45 -4.51 7.47 -0.21
C LEU A 45 -5.85 7.61 -0.92
N ARG A 46 -6.87 8.13 -0.23
CA ARG A 46 -8.20 8.39 -0.85
C ARG A 46 -8.12 9.42 -1.97
N LYS A 47 -7.25 10.43 -1.84
CA LYS A 47 -7.02 11.39 -2.92
C LYS A 47 -6.34 10.70 -4.11
N ALA A 48 -5.29 9.92 -3.87
CA ALA A 48 -4.59 9.17 -4.90
C ALA A 48 -5.49 8.16 -5.60
N GLU A 49 -6.46 7.54 -4.92
CA GLU A 49 -7.47 6.66 -5.54
C GLU A 49 -8.24 7.38 -6.66
N LEU A 50 -8.61 8.65 -6.46
CA LEU A 50 -9.35 9.44 -7.46
C LEU A 50 -8.48 9.82 -8.66
N GLU A 51 -7.18 9.98 -8.43
CA GLU A 51 -6.19 10.38 -9.43
C GLU A 51 -5.35 9.18 -9.93
N TRP A 52 -5.77 7.95 -9.58
CA TRP A 52 -4.91 6.78 -9.74
C TRP A 52 -4.62 6.46 -11.21
N PHE A 53 -5.59 6.75 -12.09
CA PHE A 53 -5.40 6.59 -13.53
C PHE A 53 -4.24 7.46 -14.05
N ASP A 54 -4.11 8.69 -13.55
CA ASP A 54 -3.06 9.61 -13.98
C ASP A 54 -1.70 9.25 -13.35
N ILE A 55 -1.71 8.67 -12.15
CA ILE A 55 -0.50 8.30 -11.40
C ILE A 55 0.08 6.94 -11.86
N ALA A 56 -0.79 5.93 -12.01
CA ALA A 56 -0.43 4.53 -12.22
C ALA A 56 -0.96 3.95 -13.55
N GLY A 57 -1.69 4.72 -14.34
CA GLY A 57 -2.27 4.25 -15.60
C GLY A 57 -3.48 3.34 -15.36
N ARG A 58 -3.58 2.24 -16.12
CA ARG A 58 -4.73 1.33 -16.06
C ARG A 58 -4.69 0.32 -14.88
N ALA A 59 -3.78 0.51 -13.93
CA ALA A 59 -3.70 -0.35 -12.76
C ALA A 59 -4.95 -0.18 -11.89
N ASP A 60 -5.54 -1.29 -11.43
CA ASP A 60 -6.68 -1.25 -10.52
C ASP A 60 -6.22 -0.77 -9.13
N ALA A 61 -6.88 0.26 -8.58
CA ALA A 61 -6.50 0.86 -7.31
C ALA A 61 -6.70 -0.11 -6.12
N ASN A 62 -7.71 -0.99 -6.15
CA ASN A 62 -7.88 -1.97 -5.08
C ASN A 62 -6.74 -2.99 -5.08
N ALA A 63 -6.38 -3.51 -6.25
CA ALA A 63 -5.30 -4.47 -6.39
C ALA A 63 -3.91 -3.87 -6.17
N THR A 64 -3.73 -2.56 -6.39
CA THR A 64 -2.43 -1.87 -6.24
C THR A 64 -2.39 -0.92 -5.04
N LEU A 65 -2.87 0.33 -5.18
CA LEU A 65 -2.87 1.35 -4.12
C LEU A 65 -3.23 0.79 -2.75
N TRP A 66 -4.39 0.14 -2.62
CA TRP A 66 -4.89 -0.32 -1.34
C TRP A 66 -4.17 -1.56 -0.82
N THR A 67 -3.86 -2.53 -1.68
CA THR A 67 -2.99 -3.67 -1.30
C THR A 67 -1.64 -3.17 -0.78
N TRP A 68 -0.97 -2.27 -1.51
CA TRP A 68 0.32 -1.70 -1.11
C TRP A 68 0.22 -0.86 0.16
N ALA A 69 -0.90 -0.17 0.39
CA ALA A 69 -1.13 0.51 1.66
C ALA A 69 -1.17 -0.49 2.82
N TRP A 70 -1.86 -1.62 2.66
CA TRP A 70 -1.96 -2.66 3.69
C TRP A 70 -0.65 -3.42 3.95
N GLU A 71 0.33 -3.37 3.04
CA GLU A 71 1.67 -3.96 3.24
C GLU A 71 2.44 -3.35 4.42
N ARG A 72 1.96 -2.23 5.00
CA ARG A 72 2.36 -1.77 6.34
C ARG A 72 2.31 -2.88 7.39
N PHE A 73 1.38 -3.81 7.21
CA PHE A 73 1.05 -4.87 8.14
C PHE A 73 1.14 -6.22 7.40
N PRO A 74 2.35 -6.80 7.27
CA PRO A 74 2.55 -8.04 6.51
C PRO A 74 1.67 -9.20 6.96
N ALA A 75 1.22 -9.23 8.22
CA ALA A 75 0.35 -10.26 8.77
C ALA A 75 -1.05 -10.33 8.11
N ILE A 76 -1.49 -9.28 7.42
CA ILE A 76 -2.84 -9.18 6.83
C ILE A 76 -2.83 -9.08 5.32
N VAL A 77 -1.69 -9.21 4.65
CA VAL A 77 -1.62 -9.22 3.19
C VAL A 77 -0.99 -10.51 2.70
N HIS A 78 -1.37 -10.95 1.50
CA HIS A 78 -0.72 -12.07 0.83
C HIS A 78 -0.10 -11.58 -0.48
N PRO A 79 1.14 -11.96 -0.83
CA PRO A 79 1.81 -11.48 -2.03
C PRO A 79 1.02 -11.67 -3.33
N ASP A 80 0.22 -12.74 -3.39
CA ASP A 80 -0.53 -13.14 -4.58
C ASP A 80 -2.02 -12.76 -4.55
N LEU A 81 -2.53 -12.16 -3.47
CA LEU A 81 -3.96 -11.82 -3.33
C LEU A 81 -4.15 -10.33 -3.05
N PRO A 82 -5.08 -9.65 -3.75
CA PRO A 82 -5.36 -8.24 -3.50
C PRO A 82 -6.09 -8.05 -2.17
N GLY A 83 -5.81 -6.93 -1.50
CA GLY A 83 -6.47 -6.55 -0.25
C GLY A 83 -5.99 -7.32 0.98
N VAL A 84 -6.88 -7.42 1.98
CA VAL A 84 -6.56 -8.07 3.27
C VAL A 84 -6.84 -9.57 3.23
N HIS A 85 -6.08 -10.35 4.00
CA HIS A 85 -6.14 -11.81 4.03
C HIS A 85 -7.07 -12.32 5.13
N GLU A 86 -8.15 -13.01 4.74
CA GLU A 86 -9.23 -13.40 5.67
C GLU A 86 -8.94 -14.69 6.47
N THR A 87 -7.90 -15.46 6.14
CA THR A 87 -7.74 -16.82 6.69
C THR A 87 -7.00 -16.89 8.02
N HIS A 88 -6.44 -15.78 8.49
CA HIS A 88 -5.62 -15.77 9.70
C HIS A 88 -6.32 -15.03 10.82
N LEU A 89 -6.28 -15.62 12.01
CA LEU A 89 -6.59 -14.89 13.23
C LEU A 89 -5.46 -13.91 13.48
N ILE A 90 -5.81 -12.65 13.68
CA ILE A 90 -4.84 -11.58 13.95
C ILE A 90 -5.16 -10.86 15.24
N ASP A 91 -4.11 -10.33 15.85
CA ASP A 91 -4.19 -9.34 16.91
C ASP A 91 -3.75 -7.97 16.36
N VAL A 92 -4.61 -6.98 16.53
CA VAL A 92 -4.41 -5.59 16.09
C VAL A 92 -4.24 -4.71 17.33
N LEU A 93 -3.09 -4.06 17.44
CA LEU A 93 -2.84 -3.01 18.44
C LEU A 93 -3.15 -1.65 17.81
N LEU A 94 -4.03 -0.88 18.45
CA LEU A 94 -4.33 0.48 18.02
C LEU A 94 -3.41 1.50 18.70
N LEU A 95 -3.28 2.68 18.09
CA LEU A 95 -2.47 3.79 18.62
C LEU A 95 -2.97 4.32 19.97
N ASP A 96 -4.26 4.12 20.29
CA ASP A 96 -4.83 4.46 21.60
C ASP A 96 -4.52 3.41 22.69
N GLY A 97 -3.83 2.33 22.33
CA GLY A 97 -3.44 1.23 23.21
C GLY A 97 -4.47 0.09 23.30
N SER A 98 -5.65 0.24 22.69
CA SER A 98 -6.65 -0.83 22.64
C SER A 98 -6.22 -1.97 21.71
N ARG A 99 -6.83 -3.15 21.91
CA ARG A 99 -6.54 -4.37 21.14
C ARG A 99 -7.81 -4.98 20.59
N LEU A 100 -7.74 -5.43 19.35
CA LEU A 100 -8.79 -6.19 18.68
C LEU A 100 -8.21 -7.51 18.21
N SER A 101 -9.00 -8.58 18.28
CA SER A 101 -8.59 -9.90 17.80
C SER A 101 -9.69 -10.49 16.94
N GLY A 102 -9.34 -11.03 15.78
CA GLY A 102 -10.32 -11.60 14.86
C GLY A 102 -9.74 -11.91 13.49
N TYR A 103 -10.60 -12.41 12.61
CA TYR A 103 -10.29 -12.65 11.20
C TYR A 103 -10.67 -11.42 10.38
N PRO A 104 -9.79 -10.93 9.48
CA PRO A 104 -10.16 -9.88 8.54
C PRO A 104 -11.37 -10.28 7.69
N ASP A 105 -12.32 -9.36 7.53
CA ASP A 105 -13.38 -9.45 6.54
C ASP A 105 -12.98 -8.57 5.36
N ALA A 106 -12.43 -9.14 4.28
CA ALA A 106 -11.95 -8.37 3.13
C ALA A 106 -13.08 -7.74 2.32
N ARG A 107 -14.31 -8.28 2.42
CA ARG A 107 -15.49 -7.68 1.77
C ARG A 107 -15.88 -6.38 2.42
N GLN A 108 -15.71 -6.26 3.73
CA GLN A 108 -15.98 -5.04 4.50
C GLN A 108 -14.75 -4.16 4.70
N SER A 109 -13.55 -4.72 4.60
CA SER A 109 -12.29 -4.01 4.78
C SER A 109 -11.88 -3.26 3.51
N LEU A 110 -12.52 -2.11 3.29
CA LEU A 110 -12.37 -1.33 2.07
C LEU A 110 -11.66 0.00 2.33
N ARG A 111 -10.84 0.43 1.37
CA ARG A 111 -10.28 1.79 1.31
C ARG A 111 -9.62 2.26 2.61
N GLY A 112 -8.72 1.43 3.12
CA GLY A 112 -7.95 1.71 4.34
C GLY A 112 -8.77 1.64 5.63
N MET A 113 -9.90 0.94 5.60
CA MET A 113 -10.67 0.57 6.78
C MET A 113 -10.57 -0.95 6.95
N LEU A 114 -10.19 -1.43 8.14
CA LEU A 114 -10.11 -2.84 8.52
C LEU A 114 -11.33 -3.21 9.36
N VAL A 115 -11.98 -4.32 9.01
CA VAL A 115 -13.08 -4.92 9.76
C VAL A 115 -12.67 -6.32 10.18
N LEU A 116 -12.85 -6.64 11.46
CA LEU A 116 -12.53 -7.95 12.01
C LEU A 116 -13.79 -8.65 12.50
N VAL A 117 -13.84 -9.95 12.27
CA VAL A 117 -14.83 -10.87 12.86
C VAL A 117 -14.13 -11.72 13.90
N GLY A 118 -14.54 -11.57 15.16
CA GLY A 118 -13.97 -12.27 16.30
C GLY A 118 -15.05 -12.97 17.13
N THR A 119 -14.69 -13.32 18.36
CA THR A 119 -15.59 -13.90 19.35
C THR A 119 -15.53 -13.10 20.65
N ASP A 120 -16.68 -12.90 21.28
CA ASP A 120 -16.74 -12.29 22.62
C ASP A 120 -16.33 -13.29 23.73
N GLU A 121 -16.37 -12.84 24.99
CA GLU A 121 -16.06 -13.66 26.17
C GLU A 121 -16.96 -14.90 26.31
N ASN A 122 -18.15 -14.87 25.71
CA ASN A 122 -19.12 -15.97 25.73
C ASN A 122 -18.99 -16.90 24.51
N GLY A 123 -18.02 -16.64 23.62
CA GLY A 123 -17.82 -17.39 22.38
C GLY A 123 -18.83 -17.05 21.27
N SER A 124 -19.61 -15.97 21.42
CA SER A 124 -20.51 -15.50 20.37
C SER A 124 -19.72 -14.73 19.32
N MET A 125 -20.03 -14.93 18.03
CA MET A 125 -19.40 -14.15 16.98
C MET A 125 -19.76 -12.67 17.09
N ILE A 126 -18.75 -11.81 17.01
CA ILE A 126 -18.90 -10.35 16.98
C ILE A 126 -18.15 -9.78 15.79
N THR A 127 -18.68 -8.70 15.22
CA THR A 127 -17.96 -7.88 14.24
C THR A 127 -17.46 -6.63 14.95
N HIS A 128 -16.15 -6.41 14.92
CA HIS A 128 -15.54 -5.19 15.44
C HIS A 128 -15.87 -4.01 14.52
N GLY A 129 -15.93 -2.81 15.10
CA GLY A 129 -16.08 -1.59 14.30
C GLY A 129 -14.93 -1.41 13.32
N ALA A 130 -15.19 -0.75 12.20
CA ALA A 130 -14.17 -0.48 11.19
C ALA A 130 -13.06 0.43 11.75
N VAL A 131 -11.82 -0.03 11.64
CA VAL A 131 -10.63 0.68 12.12
C VAL A 131 -9.87 1.27 10.93
N SER A 132 -9.50 2.54 11.01
CA SER A 132 -8.66 3.16 9.97
C SER A 132 -7.24 2.62 10.00
N ILE A 133 -6.63 2.47 8.82
CA ILE A 133 -5.21 2.12 8.66
C ILE A 133 -4.27 3.06 9.44
N ASP A 134 -4.66 4.32 9.64
CA ASP A 134 -3.90 5.32 10.40
C ASP A 134 -4.05 5.16 11.92
N GLN A 135 -5.01 4.36 12.39
CA GLN A 135 -5.22 4.08 13.81
C GLN A 135 -4.47 2.83 14.28
N ILE A 136 -3.92 2.05 13.36
CA ILE A 136 -3.25 0.79 13.67
C ILE A 136 -1.78 1.06 13.98
N ALA A 137 -1.34 0.61 15.16
CA ALA A 137 0.04 0.68 15.59
C ALA A 137 0.84 -0.57 15.16
N ASP A 138 0.24 -1.75 15.28
CA ASP A 138 0.88 -3.03 14.97
C ASP A 138 -0.17 -4.10 14.66
N VAL A 139 0.22 -5.11 13.87
CA VAL A 139 -0.62 -6.28 13.56
C VAL A 139 0.23 -7.54 13.58
N ARG A 140 -0.26 -8.57 14.28
CA ARG A 140 0.44 -9.86 14.42
C ARG A 140 -0.52 -11.01 14.16
N LEU A 141 0.04 -12.14 13.73
CA LEU A 141 -0.68 -13.41 13.77
C LEU A 141 -0.85 -13.80 15.24
N ALA A 142 -2.08 -14.19 15.61
CA ALA A 142 -2.42 -14.65 16.95
C ALA A 142 -1.97 -16.10 17.21
#